data_AF-A0A945P8N6-F1
#
_entry.id   AF-A0A945P8N6-F1
#
_cell.length_a   1.000
_cell.length_b   1.000
_cell.length_c   1.000
_cell.angle_alpha   90.00
_cell.angle_beta   90.00
_cell.angle_gamma   90.00
#
_symmetry.space_group_name_H-M   'P 1'
#
loop_
_entity.id
_entity.type
_entity.pdbx_description
1 polymer ?
#
loop_
_entity_poly.entity_id
_entity_poly.type
_entity_poly.pdbx_seq_one_letter_code
_entity_poly.pdbx_strand_id
1 'polypeptide(L)' 'MDFSIYFRFLVALVFVLALIGLLAWAARRFGVLRGTVRAKGGTRRIEVVEIVPIDSKRRLALIRRDQTEH' A
#
# COMPACT_ATOMS: atom_id res chain seq x y z
N MET A 1 10.35 -38.21 20.38
CA MET A 1 10.01 -36.97 19.66
C MET A 1 9.15 -36.13 20.58
N ASP A 2 9.71 -35.05 21.13
CA ASP A 2 9.01 -34.22 22.10
C ASP A 2 7.95 -33.38 21.41
N PHE A 3 6.70 -33.84 21.46
CA PHE A 3 5.53 -33.15 20.92
C PHE A 3 5.40 -31.69 21.43
N SER A 4 5.88 -31.44 22.66
CA SER A 4 5.97 -30.12 23.28
C SER A 4 6.79 -29.12 22.45
N ILE A 5 7.90 -29.58 21.85
CA ILE A 5 8.79 -28.72 21.04
C ILE A 5 8.07 -28.28 19.77
N TYR A 6 7.46 -29.22 19.05
CA TYR A 6 6.68 -28.92 17.85
C TYR A 6 5.52 -27.95 18.13
N PHE A 7 4.81 -28.17 19.24
CA PHE A 7 3.71 -27.30 19.65
C PHE A 7 4.20 -25.87 19.96
N ARG A 8 5.32 -25.72 20.68
CA ARG A 8 5.93 -24.42 20.97
C ARG A 8 6.33 -23.67 19.70
N PHE A 9 6.91 -24.37 18.71
CA PHE A 9 7.23 -23.77 17.42
C PHE A 9 5.99 -23.35 16.63
N LEU A 10 4.94 -24.17 16.63
CA LEU A 10 3.68 -23.84 15.96
C LEU A 10 3.04 -22.59 16.56
N VAL A 11 2.96 -22.50 17.89
CA VAL A 11 2.43 -21.32 18.59
C VAL A 11 3.28 -20.08 18.30
N ALA A 12 4.61 -20.21 18.34
CA ALA A 12 5.51 -19.11 18.03
C ALA A 12 5.34 -18.60 16.59
N LEU A 13 5.18 -19.50 15.62
CA LEU A 13 4.95 -19.15 14.22
C LEU A 13 3.64 -18.38 14.05
N VAL A 14 2.54 -18.92 14.61
CA VAL A 14 1.22 -18.27 14.56
C VAL A 14 1.27 -16.89 15.23
N PHE A 15 1.96 -16.77 16.36
CA PHE A 15 2.14 -15.51 17.08
C PHE A 15 2.86 -14.46 16.23
N VAL A 16 3.97 -14.82 15.57
CA VAL A 16 4.71 -13.92 14.68
C VAL A 16 3.86 -13.50 13.48
N LEU A 17 3.16 -14.44 12.84
CA LEU A 17 2.28 -14.14 11.70
C LEU A 17 1.12 -13.22 12.12
N ALA A 18 0.53 -13.45 13.30
CA ALA A 18 -0.49 -12.58 13.86
C ALA A 18 0.05 -11.17 14.12
N LEU A 19 1.26 -11.05 14.66
CA LEU A 19 1.91 -9.75 14.89
C LEU A 19 2.18 -9.00 13.58
N ILE A 20 2.70 -9.69 12.55
CA ILE A 20 2.91 -9.10 11.23
C ILE A 20 1.57 -8.66 10.62
N GLY A 21 0.55 -9.50 10.69
CA GLY A 21 -0.80 -9.19 10.22
C GLY A 21 -1.40 -7.97 10.92
N LEU A 22 -1.25 -7.90 12.25
CA LEU A 22 -1.68 -6.78 13.07
C LEU A 22 -0.95 -5.48 12.69
N LEU A 23 0.38 -5.54 12.54
CA LEU A 23 1.19 -4.39 12.14
C LEU A 23 0.85 -3.94 10.72
N ALA A 24 0.66 -4.86 9.77
CA ALA A 24 0.24 -4.56 8.41
C ALA A 24 -1.17 -3.94 8.39
N TRP A 25 -2.09 -4.46 9.20
CA TRP A 25 -3.44 -3.91 9.35
C TRP A 25 -3.40 -2.51 9.98
N ALA A 26 -2.61 -2.31 11.04
CA ALA A 26 -2.41 -1.01 11.67
C ALA A 26 -1.77 -0.02 10.68
N ALA A 27 -0.75 -0.41 9.92
CA ALA A 27 -0.12 0.44 8.91
C ALA A 27 -1.11 0.84 7.80
N ARG A 28 -2.00 -0.07 7.38
CA ARG A 28 -3.13 0.24 6.46
C ARG A 28 -4.14 1.19 7.11
N ARG A 29 -4.46 0.99 8.40
CA ARG A 29 -5.44 1.79 9.16
C ARG A 29 -4.97 3.22 9.41
N PHE A 30 -3.70 3.40 9.79
CA PHE A 30 -3.07 4.69 10.11
C PHE A 30 -2.50 5.42 8.88
N GLY A 31 -2.59 4.83 7.69
CA GLY A 31 -2.37 5.55 6.44
C GLY A 31 -0.90 5.77 6.06
N VAL A 32 0.05 5.08 6.71
CA VAL A 32 1.48 5.12 6.33
C VAL A 32 1.72 4.57 4.91
N LEU A 33 0.78 3.78 4.39
CA LEU A 33 0.77 3.25 3.01
C LEU A 33 -0.06 4.07 2.01
N ARG A 34 -0.59 5.26 2.38
CA ARG A 34 -1.41 6.11 1.47
C ARG A 34 -0.61 6.82 0.36
N GLY A 35 0.66 6.47 0.15
CA GLY A 35 1.47 7.00 -0.94
C GLY A 35 1.38 6.24 -2.27
N THR A 36 0.86 5.00 -2.30
CA THR A 36 1.00 4.13 -3.49
C THR A 36 -0.27 3.45 -3.97
N VAL A 37 -1.39 3.53 -3.25
CA VAL A 37 -2.67 3.01 -3.76
C VAL A 37 -3.40 4.14 -4.46
N ARG A 38 -3.15 4.24 -5.76
CA ARG A 38 -3.95 4.97 -6.76
C ARG A 38 -5.43 4.81 -6.39
N ALA A 39 -6.07 5.92 -6.00
CA ALA A 39 -7.43 5.94 -5.49
C ALA A 39 -8.39 5.40 -6.56
N LYS A 40 -8.70 4.10 -6.49
CA LYS A 40 -9.80 3.49 -7.22
C LYS A 40 -11.08 3.87 -6.47
N GLY A 41 -11.91 4.71 -7.09
CA GLY A 41 -13.32 4.86 -6.66
C GLY A 41 -13.72 6.23 -6.11
N GLY A 42 -13.33 7.32 -6.75
CA GLY A 42 -13.98 8.60 -6.55
C GLY A 42 -13.87 9.42 -7.84
N THR A 43 -15.00 9.83 -8.38
CA THR A 43 -15.14 10.72 -9.55
C THR A 43 -14.35 12.01 -9.37
N ARG A 44 -13.04 11.95 -9.63
CA ARG A 44 -12.17 13.12 -9.71
C ARG A 44 -12.16 13.54 -11.16
N ARG A 45 -12.74 14.70 -11.46
CA ARG A 45 -12.79 15.36 -12.79
C ARG A 45 -11.40 15.64 -13.44
N ILE A 46 -10.36 15.17 -12.77
CA ILE A 46 -8.95 15.46 -13.00
C ILE A 46 -8.21 14.16 -12.65
N GLU A 47 -7.86 13.39 -13.67
CA GLU A 47 -7.11 12.14 -13.56
C GLU A 47 -5.65 12.40 -13.92
N VAL A 48 -4.73 11.94 -13.08
CA VAL A 48 -3.30 11.97 -13.39
C VAL A 48 -2.97 10.72 -14.19
N VAL A 49 -2.70 10.91 -15.49
CA VAL A 49 -2.44 9.83 -16.45
C VAL A 49 -1.08 9.20 -16.15
N GLU A 50 -0.07 10.04 -16.05
CA GLU A 50 1.31 9.59 -15.90
C GLU A 50 2.14 10.62 -15.14
N ILE A 51 3.06 10.17 -14.29
CA ILE A 51 4.04 11.02 -13.62
C ILE A 51 5.42 10.50 -13.97
N VAL A 52 6.16 11.29 -14.75
CA VAL A 52 7.55 10.99 -15.11
C VAL A 52 8.48 11.84 -14.26
N PRO A 53 9.35 11.25 -13.43
CA PRO A 53 10.38 12.00 -12.72
C PRO A 53 11.42 12.50 -13.74
N ILE A 54 11.62 13.81 -13.80
CA ILE A 54 12.60 14.44 -14.70
C ILE A 54 13.92 14.71 -13.97
N ASP A 55 13.85 15.05 -12.69
CA ASP A 55 15.01 15.25 -11.83
C ASP A 55 14.60 15.00 -10.37
N SER A 56 15.57 14.90 -9.47
CA SER A 56 15.42 14.66 -8.02
C SER A 56 14.41 15.60 -7.34
N LYS A 57 14.17 16.80 -7.90
CA LYS A 57 13.21 17.79 -7.38
C LYS A 57 12.03 18.09 -8.32
N ARG A 58 12.03 17.60 -9.56
CA ARG A 58 11.02 18.00 -10.56
C ARG A 58 10.36 16.77 -11.17
N ARG A 59 9.03 16.73 -11.11
CA ARG A 59 8.21 15.67 -11.69
C ARG A 59 7.25 16.31 -12.70
N LEU A 60 7.21 15.77 -13.91
CA LEU A 60 6.15 16.09 -14.86
C LEU A 60 4.95 15.22 -14.53
N ALA A 61 3.79 15.84 -14.35
CA ALA A 61 2.53 15.15 -14.18
C ALA A 61 1.65 15.46 -15.39
N LEU A 62 1.28 14.43 -16.15
CA LEU A 62 0.29 14.53 -17.22
C LEU A 62 -1.10 14.42 -16.60
N ILE A 63 -1.90 15.46 -16.74
CA ILE A 63 -3.21 15.57 -16.10
C ILE A 63 -4.28 15.61 -17.19
N ARG A 64 -5.18 14.63 -17.20
CA ARG A 64 -6.35 14.59 -18.07
C ARG A 64 -7.55 15.14 -17.31
N ARG A 65 -8.09 16.24 -17.81
CA ARG A 65 -9.34 16.82 -17.33
C ARG A 65 -10.45 16.38 -18.28
N ASP A 66 -11.51 15.77 -17.72
CA ASP A 66 -12.79 15.45 -18.36
C ASP A 66 -12.82 15.47 -19.90
N GLN A 67 -12.53 14.32 -20.53
CA GLN A 67 -12.95 13.95 -21.90
C GLN A 67 -12.80 15.00 -23.01
N THR A 68 -11.87 15.95 -22.96
CA THR A 68 -11.54 16.82 -24.10
C THR A 68 -10.05 17.17 -24.09
N GLU A 69 -9.36 16.75 -25.15
CA GLU A 69 -8.00 17.17 -25.49
C GLU A 69 -8.05 18.61 -26.03
N HIS A 70 -7.32 19.52 -25.39
CA HIS A 70 -6.88 20.78 -25.98
C HIS A 70 -5.40 20.96 -25.70
#